data_AF-X0WWL9-F1
#
_entry.id   AF-X0WWL9-F1
#
_cell.length_a   1.000
_cell.length_b   1.000
_cell.length_c   1.000
_cell.angle_alpha   90.00
_cell.angle_beta   90.00
_cell.angle_gamma   90.00
#
_symmetry.space_group_name_H-M   'P 1'
#
loop_
_entity.id
_entity.type
_entity.pdbx_description
1 polymer ?
#
loop_
_entity_poly.entity_id
_entity_poly.type
_entity_poly.pdbx_seq_one_letter_code
_entity_poly.pdbx_strand_id
1 'polypeptide(L)'
;MAGQDVARAKSMKERTGADFPLLADPDHAAADAYGVFDLLGDGVATPSAFIVDTDGTIVWSYVGQNAADRPGAETILSHLPGQE
;
A
#
# COMPACT_ATOMS: atom_id res chain seq x y z
N MET A 1 13.11 -6.99 -14.54
CA MET A 1 12.60 -6.51 -13.24
C MET A 1 11.98 -5.16 -13.50
N ALA A 2 10.66 -5.10 -13.74
CA ALA A 2 9.96 -3.88 -14.18
C ALA A 2 8.47 -4.02 -13.84
N GLY A 3 8.10 -3.65 -12.61
CA GLY A 3 6.74 -3.79 -12.09
C GLY A 3 6.04 -2.46 -11.78
N GLN A 4 6.78 -1.36 -11.67
CA GLN A 4 6.35 -0.11 -11.04
C GLN A 4 6.61 1.12 -11.94
N ASP A 5 6.36 1.01 -13.25
CA ASP A 5 6.47 2.16 -14.16
C ASP A 5 5.21 3.04 -14.07
N VAL A 6 5.39 4.37 -14.14
CA VAL A 6 4.29 5.37 -14.14
C VAL A 6 3.23 5.07 -15.21
N ALA A 7 3.64 4.54 -16.36
CA ALA A 7 2.73 4.11 -17.42
C ALA A 7 1.79 2.98 -16.97
N ARG A 8 2.29 2.05 -16.15
CA ARG A 8 1.54 0.92 -15.62
C ARG A 8 0.54 1.37 -14.54
N ALA A 9 0.90 2.37 -13.73
CA ALA A 9 -0.03 2.98 -12.77
C ALA A 9 -1.22 3.66 -13.47
N LYS A 10 -0.98 4.37 -14.58
CA LYS A 10 -2.06 4.95 -15.42
C LYS A 10 -2.99 3.88 -15.98
N SER A 11 -2.44 2.84 -16.60
CA SER A 11 -3.25 1.74 -17.15
C SER A 11 -3.98 0.93 -16.07
N MET A 12 -3.47 0.86 -14.84
CA MET A 12 -4.18 0.23 -13.73
C MET A 12 -5.38 1.06 -13.30
N LYS A 13 -5.27 2.40 -13.23
CA LYS A 13 -6.40 3.26 -12.89
C LYS A 13 -7.56 3.08 -13.89
N GLU A 14 -7.25 3.02 -15.17
CA GLU A 14 -8.24 2.80 -16.24
C GLU A 14 -8.90 1.41 -16.15
N ARG A 15 -8.16 0.40 -15.69
CA ARG A 15 -8.66 -0.98 -15.54
C ARG A 15 -9.46 -1.23 -14.27
N THR A 16 -9.13 -0.55 -13.18
CA THR A 16 -9.79 -0.74 -11.88
C THR A 16 -10.94 0.22 -11.67
N GLY A 17 -10.97 1.35 -12.38
CA GLY A 17 -11.94 2.42 -12.14
C GLY A 17 -11.74 3.10 -10.78
N ALA A 18 -10.54 3.04 -10.21
CA ALA A 18 -10.27 3.58 -8.89
C ALA A 18 -10.49 5.10 -8.83
N ASP A 19 -11.31 5.53 -7.87
CA ASP A 19 -11.58 6.94 -7.57
C ASP A 19 -10.42 7.64 -6.83
N PHE A 20 -9.40 6.88 -6.43
CA PHE A 20 -8.21 7.36 -5.73
C PHE A 20 -6.96 7.32 -6.62
N PRO A 21 -5.91 8.10 -6.29
CA PRO A 21 -4.66 8.09 -7.06
C PRO A 21 -3.94 6.74 -6.96
N LEU A 22 -3.40 6.27 -8.09
CA LEU A 22 -2.44 5.18 -8.14
C LEU A 22 -1.06 5.77 -8.35
N LEU A 23 -0.17 5.57 -7.37
CA LEU A 23 1.20 6.05 -7.39
C LEU A 23 2.13 4.92 -7.85
N ALA A 24 3.25 5.28 -8.48
CA ALA A 24 4.32 4.36 -8.85
C ALA A 24 5.54 4.64 -7.99
N ASP A 25 6.24 3.59 -7.56
CA ASP A 25 7.45 3.63 -6.74
C ASP A 25 8.59 2.88 -7.45
N PRO A 26 9.09 3.41 -8.59
CA PRO A 26 10.03 2.72 -9.47
C PRO A 26 11.41 2.49 -8.83
N ASP A 27 11.80 3.36 -7.90
CA ASP A 27 13.07 3.32 -7.15
C ASP A 27 12.90 2.74 -5.73
N HIS A 28 11.69 2.27 -5.39
CA HIS A 28 11.36 1.65 -4.10
C HIS A 28 11.52 2.60 -2.90
N ALA A 29 11.70 3.90 -3.14
CA ALA A 29 11.97 4.87 -2.10
C ALA A 29 10.84 4.96 -1.07
N ALA A 30 9.58 4.85 -1.50
CA ALA A 30 8.45 4.82 -0.59
C ALA A 30 8.39 3.48 0.17
N ALA A 31 8.54 2.35 -0.52
CA ALA A 31 8.53 1.03 0.11
C ALA A 31 9.64 0.88 1.18
N ASP A 32 10.84 1.41 0.91
CA ASP A 32 11.96 1.45 1.84
C ASP A 32 11.67 2.38 3.03
N ALA A 33 11.14 3.59 2.78
CA ALA A 33 10.81 4.54 3.84
C ALA A 33 9.73 4.00 4.81
N TYR A 34 8.81 3.18 4.32
CA TYR A 34 7.80 2.50 5.13
C TYR A 34 8.28 1.15 5.70
N GLY A 35 9.50 0.70 5.36
CA GLY A 35 10.09 -0.52 5.87
C GLY A 35 9.41 -1.81 5.38
N VAL A 36 8.81 -1.79 4.18
CA VAL A 36 8.04 -2.92 3.62
C VAL A 36 8.67 -3.54 2.38
N PHE A 37 9.79 -3.01 1.89
CA PHE A 37 10.47 -3.56 0.73
C PHE A 37 11.11 -4.93 1.03
N ASP A 38 10.87 -5.89 0.13
CA ASP A 38 11.54 -7.19 0.06
C ASP A 38 11.50 -8.06 1.34
N LEU A 39 10.51 -7.86 2.22
CA LEU A 39 10.40 -8.68 3.45
C LEU A 39 10.09 -10.15 3.17
N LEU A 40 9.56 -10.46 1.98
CA LEU A 40 9.27 -11.81 1.52
C LEU A 40 10.36 -12.40 0.61
N GLY A 41 11.41 -11.63 0.28
CA GLY A 41 12.51 -12.08 -0.58
C GLY A 41 12.15 -12.19 -2.07
N ASP A 42 11.14 -11.45 -2.54
CA ASP A 42 10.64 -11.45 -3.92
C ASP A 42 10.96 -10.17 -4.71
N GLY A 43 11.71 -9.24 -4.11
CA GLY A 43 12.19 -8.01 -4.74
C GLY A 43 11.10 -6.96 -4.99
N VAL A 44 10.00 -6.99 -4.23
CA VAL A 44 8.91 -6.00 -4.30
C VAL A 44 8.46 -5.57 -2.91
N ALA A 45 7.62 -4.52 -2.85
CA ALA A 45 6.96 -4.15 -1.61
C ALA A 45 6.04 -5.28 -1.13
N THR A 46 6.23 -5.69 0.12
CA THR A 46 5.36 -6.66 0.80
C THR A 46 3.96 -6.07 0.91
N PRO A 47 2.88 -6.83 0.62
CA PRO A 47 1.52 -6.33 0.75
C PRO A 47 1.28 -5.73 2.14
N SER A 48 0.89 -4.45 2.18
CA SER A 48 0.74 -3.69 3.42
C SER A 48 -0.38 -2.67 3.32
N ALA A 49 -0.98 -2.33 4.45
CA ALA A 49 -1.97 -1.26 4.59
C ALA A 49 -1.58 -0.35 5.75
N PHE A 50 -1.71 0.96 5.56
CA PHE A 50 -1.42 1.97 6.58
C PHE A 50 -2.61 2.92 6.67
N ILE A 51 -2.99 3.29 7.90
CA ILE A 51 -3.91 4.40 8.17
C ILE A 51 -3.05 5.54 8.72
N VAL A 52 -3.04 6.65 7.98
CA VAL A 52 -2.30 7.86 8.31
C VAL A 52 -3.33 8.93 8.67
N ASP A 53 -3.21 9.49 9.87
CA ASP A 53 -4.05 10.59 10.32
C ASP A 53 -3.66 11.90 9.60
N THR A 54 -4.50 12.92 9.73
CA THR A 54 -4.38 14.23 9.10
C THR A 54 -3.12 15.01 9.52
N ASP A 55 -2.52 14.67 10.66
CA ASP A 55 -1.25 15.21 11.13
C ASP A 55 -0.01 14.49 10.54
N GLY A 56 -0.23 13.45 9.73
CA GLY A 56 0.82 12.61 9.14
C GLY A 56 1.26 11.43 9.99
N THR A 57 0.63 11.20 11.15
CA THR A 57 0.96 10.08 12.04
C THR A 57 0.35 8.78 11.53
N ILE A 58 1.12 7.70 11.50
CA ILE A 58 0.58 6.34 11.27
C ILE A 58 -0.14 5.89 12.54
N VAL A 59 -1.47 5.82 12.48
CA VAL A 59 -2.31 5.38 13.62
C VAL A 59 -2.59 3.89 13.61
N TRP A 60 -2.43 3.25 12.46
CA TRP A 60 -2.52 1.80 12.31
C TRP A 60 -1.75 1.33 11.09
N SER A 61 -1.19 0.12 11.18
CA SER A 61 -0.49 -0.52 10.07
C SER A 61 -0.68 -2.02 10.10
N TYR A 62 -0.69 -2.62 8.92
CA TYR A 62 -0.69 -4.06 8.71
C TYR A 62 0.32 -4.41 7.63
N VAL A 63 1.17 -5.41 7.90
CA VAL A 63 2.13 -5.98 6.95
C VAL A 63 1.82 -7.46 6.79
N GLY A 64 1.52 -7.87 5.57
CA GLY A 64 1.16 -9.25 5.24
C GLY A 64 2.34 -10.20 5.35
N GLN A 65 2.04 -11.46 5.67
CA GLN A 65 3.03 -12.52 5.83
C GLN A 65 3.29 -13.31 4.53
N ASN A 66 2.51 -13.06 3.48
CA ASN A 66 2.68 -13.66 2.16
C ASN A 66 2.04 -12.78 1.06
N ALA A 67 2.25 -13.14 -0.22
CA ALA A 67 1.80 -12.35 -1.37
C ALA A 67 0.26 -12.17 -1.49
N ALA A 68 -0.53 -13.05 -0.87
CA ALA A 68 -1.99 -12.97 -0.83
C ALA A 68 -2.52 -12.22 0.40
N ASP A 69 -1.70 -12.09 1.43
CA ASP A 69 -2.11 -11.65 2.76
C ASP A 69 -2.39 -10.15 2.82
N ARG A 70 -3.66 -9.81 3.03
CA ARG A 70 -4.18 -8.44 3.06
C ARG A 70 -5.31 -8.37 4.09
N PRO A 71 -5.41 -7.27 4.85
CA PRO A 71 -6.52 -7.10 5.78
C PRO A 71 -7.82 -6.88 4.99
N GLY A 72 -8.93 -7.35 5.54
CA GLY A 72 -10.26 -7.09 4.97
C GLY A 72 -10.65 -5.62 5.12
N ALA A 73 -11.55 -5.14 4.25
CA ALA A 73 -12.02 -3.75 4.29
C ALA A 73 -12.67 -3.40 5.64
N GLU A 74 -13.46 -4.30 6.23
CA GLU A 74 -14.07 -4.09 7.55
C GLU A 74 -13.02 -3.93 8.66
N THR A 75 -11.93 -4.72 8.62
CA THR A 75 -10.81 -4.57 9.55
C THR A 75 -10.17 -3.19 9.43
N ILE A 76 -9.86 -2.75 8.20
CA ILE A 76 -9.29 -1.41 7.96
C ILE A 76 -10.23 -0.34 8.51
N LEU A 77 -11.53 -0.42 8.19
CA LEU A 77 -12.53 0.57 8.63
C LEU A 77 -12.66 0.62 10.14
N SER A 78 -12.59 -0.50 10.86
CA SER A 78 -12.67 -0.55 12.33
C SER A 78 -11.48 0.12 13.05
N HIS A 79 -10.40 0.42 12.33
CA HIS A 79 -9.21 1.10 12.87
C HIS A 79 -9.15 2.59 12.50
N LEU A 80 -10.16 3.14 11.82
CA LEU A 80 -10.22 4.57 11.54
C LEU A 80 -10.40 5.38 12.83
N PRO A 81 -9.67 6.50 13.00
CA PRO A 81 -9.85 7.38 14.14
C PRO A 81 -11.24 8.04 14.13
N GLY A 82 -11.80 8.32 15.32
CA GLY A 82 -13.06 9.07 15.47
C GLY A 82 -14.34 8.28 15.19
N GLN A 83 -14.36 6.97 15.45
CA GLN A 83 -15.59 6.16 15.43
C GLN A 83 -16.45 6.41 16.68
N GLU A 84 -17.01 7.62 16.81
CA GLU A 84 -18.05 7.94 17.81
C GLU A 84 -19.40 8.23 17.14
#